data_AF-A0A6G3RCF7-F1
#
_entry.id   AF-A0A6G3RCF7-F1
#
_cell.length_a   1.000
_cell.length_b   1.000
_cell.length_c   1.000
_cell.angle_alpha   90.00
_cell.angle_beta   90.00
_cell.angle_gamma   90.00
#
_symmetry.space_group_name_H-M   'P 1'
#
loop_
_entity.id
_entity.type
_entity.pdbx_description
1 polymer ?
#
loop_
_entity_poly.entity_id
_entity_poly.type
_entity_poly.pdbx_seq_one_letter_code
_entity_poly.pdbx_strand_id
1 'polypeptide(L)'
;MQEARADDAHAYRVKHLGEQADAWHKANHLTEYVTAVRDRATSLPPGQGRTEIGAWLAFADAHLQHLTESVSAPKLPTPPKPSGDDLKPFLGHWSP
;
A
#
# COMPACT_ATOMS: atom_id res chain seq x y z
N MET A 1 -11.97 1.35 -30.69
CA MET A 1 -11.46 2.52 -29.93
C MET A 1 -12.12 2.68 -28.56
N GLN A 2 -13.45 2.61 -28.42
CA GLN A 2 -14.08 2.70 -27.08
C GLN A 2 -13.74 1.49 -26.19
N GLU A 3 -13.71 0.29 -26.76
CA GLU A 3 -13.30 -0.94 -26.07
C GLU A 3 -11.86 -0.87 -25.56
N ALA A 4 -10.89 -0.55 -26.44
CA ALA A 4 -9.49 -0.33 -26.03
C ALA A 4 -9.32 0.70 -24.90
N ARG A 5 -10.16 1.75 -24.83
CA ARG A 5 -10.16 2.71 -23.72
C ARG A 5 -10.74 2.12 -22.44
N ALA A 6 -11.74 1.24 -22.55
CA ALA A 6 -12.30 0.53 -21.40
C ALA A 6 -11.30 -0.49 -20.84
N ASP A 7 -10.57 -1.19 -21.70
CA ASP A 7 -9.53 -2.16 -21.31
C ASP A 7 -8.35 -1.47 -20.64
N ASP A 8 -7.88 -0.34 -21.19
CA ASP A 8 -6.86 0.50 -20.56
C ASP A 8 -7.31 1.02 -19.17
N ALA A 9 -8.53 1.54 -19.09
CA ALA A 9 -9.11 1.98 -17.82
C ALA A 9 -9.24 0.84 -16.80
N HIS A 10 -9.54 -0.38 -17.25
CA HIS A 10 -9.61 -1.57 -16.40
C HIS A 10 -8.21 -1.97 -15.91
N ALA A 11 -7.22 -2.05 -16.81
CA ALA A 11 -5.84 -2.37 -16.47
C ALA A 11 -5.25 -1.37 -15.45
N TYR A 12 -5.51 -0.08 -15.64
CA TYR A 12 -5.11 0.97 -14.70
C TYR A 12 -5.68 0.73 -13.30
N ARG A 13 -6.98 0.44 -13.20
CA ARG A 13 -7.66 0.20 -11.91
C ARG A 13 -7.19 -1.08 -11.23
N VAL A 14 -6.99 -2.17 -11.97
CA VAL A 14 -6.48 -3.43 -11.43
C VAL A 14 -5.08 -3.23 -10.84
N LYS A 15 -4.19 -2.51 -11.54
CA LYS A 15 -2.86 -2.20 -11.03
C LYS A 15 -2.93 -1.44 -9.69
N HIS A 16 -3.70 -0.35 -9.64
CA HIS A 16 -3.80 0.49 -8.45
C HIS A 16 -4.56 -0.20 -7.30
N LEU A 17 -5.48 -1.11 -7.59
CA LEU A 17 -6.09 -1.98 -6.58
C LEU A 17 -5.03 -2.87 -5.92
N GLY A 18 -4.13 -3.47 -6.70
CA GLY A 18 -3.00 -4.23 -6.19
C GLY A 18 -2.10 -3.38 -5.27
N GLU A 19 -1.74 -2.17 -5.72
CA GLU A 19 -0.92 -1.24 -4.92
C GLU A 19 -1.61 -0.86 -3.58
N GLN A 20 -2.92 -0.65 -3.59
CA GLN A 20 -3.69 -0.40 -2.36
C GLN A 20 -3.69 -1.62 -1.42
N ALA A 21 -3.87 -2.83 -1.96
CA ALA A 21 -3.85 -4.07 -1.19
C ALA A 21 -2.48 -4.34 -0.57
N ASP A 22 -1.40 -4.13 -1.33
CA ASP A 22 -0.02 -4.29 -0.86
C ASP A 22 0.31 -3.30 0.26
N ALA A 23 -0.10 -2.04 0.11
CA ALA A 23 0.09 -1.01 1.12
C ALA A 23 -0.67 -1.35 2.42
N TRP A 24 -1.92 -1.80 2.29
CA TRP A 24 -2.73 -2.25 3.44
C TRP A 24 -2.11 -3.45 4.13
N HIS A 25 -1.66 -4.46 3.37
CA HIS A 25 -1.03 -5.66 3.92
C HIS A 25 0.25 -5.31 4.70
N LYS A 26 1.09 -4.43 4.14
CA LYS A 26 2.29 -3.93 4.81
C LYS A 26 1.98 -3.20 6.12
N ALA A 27 0.95 -2.35 6.13
CA ALA A 27 0.52 -1.64 7.33
C ALA A 27 0.12 -2.62 8.45
N ASN A 28 -0.69 -3.63 8.12
CA ASN A 28 -1.14 -4.61 9.09
C ASN A 28 0.01 -5.47 9.62
N HIS A 29 0.86 -5.98 8.73
CA HIS A 29 2.02 -6.79 9.12
C HIS A 29 2.97 -6.03 10.05
N LEU A 30 3.24 -4.75 9.76
CA LEU A 30 4.05 -3.91 10.64
C LEU A 30 3.36 -3.62 11.98
N THR A 31 2.04 -3.42 11.98
CA THR A 31 1.27 -3.21 13.21
C THR A 31 1.34 -4.42 14.13
N GLU A 32 1.21 -5.62 13.58
CA GLU A 32 1.37 -6.88 14.32
C GLU A 32 2.77 -7.00 14.92
N TYR A 33 3.82 -6.74 14.12
CA TYR A 33 5.19 -6.82 14.59
C TYR A 33 5.49 -5.80 15.71
N VAL A 34 5.08 -4.54 15.54
CA VAL A 34 5.27 -3.49 16.55
C VAL A 34 4.54 -3.82 17.84
N THR A 35 3.35 -4.42 17.75
CA THR A 35 2.59 -4.89 18.91
C THR A 35 3.34 -5.99 19.65
N ALA A 36 3.86 -7.00 18.93
CA ALA A 36 4.66 -8.06 19.54
C ALA A 36 5.94 -7.54 20.21
N VAL A 37 6.62 -6.55 19.62
CA VAL A 37 7.80 -5.90 20.22
C VAL A 37 7.40 -5.14 21.48
N ARG A 38 6.27 -4.42 21.46
CA ARG A 38 5.73 -3.70 22.62
C ARG A 38 5.45 -4.65 23.78
N ASP A 39 4.79 -5.77 23.50
CA ASP A 39 4.49 -6.81 24.50
C ASP A 39 5.79 -7.37 25.12
N ARG A 40 6.78 -7.70 24.29
CA ARG A 40 8.10 -8.13 24.77
C ARG A 40 8.78 -7.07 25.64
N ALA A 41 8.67 -5.79 25.28
CA ALA A 41 9.27 -4.69 26.04
C ALA A 41 8.70 -4.58 27.46
N THR A 42 7.43 -4.93 27.67
CA THR A 42 6.81 -4.91 29.01
C THR A 42 7.43 -5.91 29.99
N SER A 43 8.00 -7.00 29.46
CA SER A 43 8.64 -8.06 30.25
C SER A 43 10.10 -7.76 30.57
N LEU A 44 10.68 -6.69 30.02
CA LEU A 44 12.08 -6.35 30.25
C LEU A 44 12.27 -5.60 31.57
N PRO A 45 13.34 -5.91 32.33
CA PRO A 45 13.70 -5.11 33.49
C PRO A 45 14.03 -3.67 33.07
N PRO A 46 13.85 -2.70 33.97
CA PRO A 46 14.33 -1.34 33.74
C PRO A 46 15.83 -1.33 33.41
N GLY A 47 16.23 -0.55 32.41
CA GLY A 47 17.63 -0.44 31.99
C GLY A 47 17.76 0.01 30.55
N GLN A 48 19.01 0.13 30.10
CA GLN A 48 19.37 0.65 28.78
C GLN A 48 18.60 -0.05 27.63
N GLY A 49 18.51 -1.38 27.66
CA GLY A 49 17.81 -2.14 26.62
C GLY A 49 16.30 -1.83 26.55
N ARG A 50 15.64 -1.56 27.68
CA ARG A 50 14.23 -1.14 27.69
C ARG A 50 14.05 0.27 27.13
N THR A 51 14.99 1.16 27.42
CA THR A 51 15.01 2.53 26.87
C THR A 51 15.20 2.54 25.35
N GLU A 52 16.15 1.75 24.84
CA GLU A 52 16.42 1.63 23.40
C GLU A 52 15.22 1.09 22.63
N ILE A 53 14.54 0.06 23.16
CA ILE A 53 13.30 -0.46 22.57
C ILE A 53 12.19 0.59 22.60
N GLY A 54 12.09 1.39 23.66
CA GLY A 54 11.15 2.51 23.74
C GLY A 54 11.38 3.55 22.63
N ALA A 55 12.63 3.93 22.37
CA ALA A 55 12.97 4.85 21.28
C ALA A 55 12.67 4.24 19.90
N TRP A 56 12.96 2.95 19.71
CA TRP A 56 12.61 2.22 18.49
C TRP A 56 11.09 2.17 18.27
N LEU A 57 10.30 1.91 19.32
CA LEU A 57 8.84 1.89 19.27
C LEU A 57 8.27 3.27 18.89
N ALA A 58 8.82 4.36 19.44
CA ALA A 58 8.39 5.71 19.08
C ALA A 58 8.62 6.03 17.58
N PHE A 59 9.77 5.63 17.04
CA PHE A 59 10.02 5.71 15.59
C PHE A 59 9.03 4.87 14.79
N ALA A 60 8.79 3.62 15.22
CA ALA A 60 7.90 2.71 14.53
C ALA A 60 6.44 3.19 14.52
N ASP A 61 5.97 3.75 15.64
CA ASP A 61 4.62 4.33 15.76
C ASP A 61 4.45 5.54 14.82
N ALA A 62 5.45 6.43 14.74
CA ALA A 62 5.42 7.54 13.79
C ALA A 62 5.40 7.08 12.33
N HIS A 63 6.14 6.02 12.00
CA HIS A 63 6.12 5.43 10.66
C HIS A 63 4.76 4.78 10.34
N LEU A 64 4.19 4.03 11.29
CA LEU A 64 2.88 3.39 11.15
C LEU A 64 1.76 4.40 10.97
N GLN A 65 1.82 5.56 11.65
CA GLN A 65 0.85 6.62 11.46
C GLN A 65 0.82 7.11 9.99
N HIS A 66 1.98 7.46 9.42
CA HIS A 66 2.07 7.88 8.01
C HIS A 66 1.57 6.79 7.03
N LEU A 67 1.88 5.53 7.31
CA LEU A 67 1.45 4.42 6.47
C LEU A 67 -0.06 4.22 6.55
N THR A 68 -0.64 4.32 7.76
CA THR A 68 -2.08 4.16 8.01
C THR A 68 -2.88 5.28 7.36
N GLU A 69 -2.41 6.53 7.43
CA GLU A 69 -3.03 7.67 6.74
C GLU A 69 -3.10 7.42 5.22
N SER A 70 -2.05 6.84 4.65
CA SER A 70 -1.95 6.53 3.22
C SER A 70 -2.91 5.42 2.76
N VAL A 71 -3.35 4.53 3.66
CA VAL A 71 -4.24 3.38 3.35
C VAL A 71 -5.67 3.52 3.90
N SER A 72 -5.95 4.60 4.65
CA SER A 72 -7.18 4.77 5.44
C SER A 72 -8.48 4.86 4.63
N ALA A 73 -8.41 5.08 3.32
CA ALA A 73 -9.58 5.11 2.45
C ALA A 73 -9.28 4.45 1.10
N PRO A 74 -9.84 3.26 0.81
CA PRO A 74 -9.79 2.71 -0.54
C PRO A 74 -10.49 3.69 -1.49
N LYS A 75 -9.82 4.02 -2.59
CA LYS A 75 -10.34 4.93 -3.61
C LYS A 75 -10.39 4.19 -4.92
N LEU A 76 -11.51 4.28 -5.64
CA LEU A 76 -11.56 3.86 -7.02
C LEU A 76 -10.61 4.75 -7.84
N PRO A 77 -9.55 4.20 -8.44
CA PRO A 77 -8.60 4.99 -9.24
C PRO A 77 -9.32 5.53 -10.47
N THR A 78 -9.18 6.84 -10.70
CA THR A 78 -9.65 7.49 -11.93
C THR A 78 -8.52 7.47 -12.96
N PRO A 79 -8.63 6.68 -14.03
CA PRO A 79 -7.59 6.65 -15.05
C PRO A 79 -7.44 8.03 -15.71
N PRO A 80 -6.21 8.46 -16.02
CA PRO A 80 -6.00 9.63 -16.87
C PRO A 80 -6.55 9.35 -18.28
N LYS A 81 -6.71 10.40 -19.09
CA LYS A 81 -7.09 10.21 -20.50
C LYS A 81 -5.94 9.49 -21.23
N PRO A 82 -6.18 8.30 -21.83
CA PRO A 82 -5.11 7.53 -22.46
C PRO A 82 -4.60 8.21 -23.73
N SER A 83 -3.28 8.14 -23.92
CA SER A 83 -2.61 8.50 -25.17
C SER A 83 -2.77 7.41 -26.23
N GLY A 84 -2.38 7.70 -27.47
CA GLY A 84 -2.37 6.68 -28.52
C GLY A 84 -1.41 5.52 -28.21
N ASP A 85 -0.33 5.77 -27.47
CA ASP A 85 0.64 4.76 -27.07
C ASP A 85 0.11 3.85 -25.97
N ASP A 86 -0.64 4.41 -25.01
CA ASP A 86 -1.28 3.63 -23.93
C ASP A 86 -2.29 2.62 -24.49
N LEU A 87 -2.91 2.94 -25.64
CA LEU A 87 -3.88 2.06 -26.29
C LEU A 87 -3.24 0.97 -27.15
N LYS A 88 -1.98 1.12 -27.60
CA LYS A 88 -1.31 0.17 -28.51
C LYS A 88 -1.42 -1.29 -28.06
N PRO A 89 -1.22 -1.64 -26.78
CA PRO A 89 -1.36 -3.02 -26.31
C PRO A 89 -2.74 -3.62 -26.59
N PHE A 90 -3.80 -2.82 -26.56
CA PHE A 90 -5.20 -3.26 -26.66
C PHE A 90 -5.78 -3.21 -28.08
N LEU A 91 -5.03 -2.69 -29.06
CA LEU A 91 -5.49 -2.52 -30.44
C LEU A 91 -5.29 -3.76 -31.34
N GLY A 92 -4.47 -4.73 -30.92
CA GLY A 92 -4.09 -5.89 -31.75
C GLY A 92 -5.01 -7.11 -31.63
N HIS A 93 -6.09 -7.04 -30.86
CA HIS A 93 -6.94 -8.20 -30.53
C HIS A 93 -8.10 -8.39 -31.51
N TRP A 94 -8.20 -7.53 -32.53
CA TRP A 94 -9.32 -7.49 -33.47
C TRP A 94 -8.84 -7.74 -34.91
N SER A 95 -9.34 -8.81 -35.52
CA SER A 95 -9.54 -8.90 -36.98
C SER A 95 -11.01 -8.54 -37.27
N PRO A 96 -11.30 -7.85 -38.39
CA PRO A 96 -12.62 -7.26 -38.67
C PRO A 96 -13.76 -8.26 -38.76
#